data_AF-A0A1F2R781-F1
#
_entry.id   AF-A0A1F2R781-F1
#
_cell.length_a   1.000
_cell.length_b   1.000
_cell.length_c   1.000
_cell.angle_alpha   90.00
_cell.angle_beta   90.00
_cell.angle_gamma   90.00
#
_symmetry.space_group_name_H-M   'P 1'
#
loop_
_entity.id
_entity.type
_entity.pdbx_description
1 polymer ?
#
loop_
_entity_poly.entity_id
_entity_poly.type
_entity_poly.pdbx_seq_one_letter_code
_entity_poly.pdbx_strand_id
1 'polypeptide(L)'
;MRDTHCDYSGDRDEALVAYLYDDIDPAARALFDAHLTTCAACRDELSGLAGVRARLGRWLPPERQPAAASRSSPATSHQSPATRRTWWREIPAWAQAAAALLFLGVAAGIANFDARYDSSGLSVRTGWSKRAESAVPAPVRGPETNAPWRSDIAALEQRLRAEIGRSNNAGTTLASVATRPDRPAAALDAETLGRVRSLIGDSERRQQRELALRVAEIMRDVNAQRQADLVKIDRSLGLMQNNAGMEVLKQRELLNYVLRTSQRQR
;
A
#
# COMPACT_ATOMS: atom_id res chain seq x y z
N MET A 1 -28.94 13.67 -8.21
CA MET A 1 -27.67 13.81 -8.92
C MET A 1 -27.97 14.61 -10.17
N ARG A 2 -27.48 15.84 -10.28
CA ARG A 2 -27.73 16.68 -11.45
C ARG A 2 -26.73 16.25 -12.53
N ASP A 3 -27.17 15.42 -13.46
CA ASP A 3 -26.54 15.30 -14.77
C ASP A 3 -26.67 16.66 -15.45
N THR A 4 -25.69 17.52 -15.18
CA THR A 4 -25.49 18.75 -15.90
C THR A 4 -24.69 18.35 -17.13
N HIS A 5 -25.41 18.16 -18.23
CA HIS A 5 -24.88 17.65 -19.50
C HIS A 5 -23.63 18.44 -19.91
N CYS A 6 -22.47 17.82 -19.73
CA CYS A 6 -21.19 18.36 -20.15
C CYS A 6 -20.88 17.77 -21.53
N ASP A 7 -20.75 18.63 -22.55
CA ASP A 7 -20.46 18.23 -23.93
C ASP A 7 -18.96 18.30 -24.25
N TYR A 8 -18.13 17.88 -23.29
CA TYR A 8 -16.69 17.82 -23.52
C TYR A 8 -16.38 16.67 -24.47
N SER A 9 -15.66 16.95 -25.56
CA SER A 9 -15.46 15.99 -26.66
C SER A 9 -14.48 14.84 -26.35
N GLY A 10 -13.82 14.86 -25.19
CA GLY A 10 -12.85 13.85 -24.76
C GLY A 10 -13.25 13.19 -23.44
N ASP A 11 -12.32 12.44 -22.83
CA ASP A 11 -12.51 11.96 -21.46
C ASP A 11 -12.40 13.15 -20.50
N ARG A 12 -13.57 13.58 -20.01
CA ARG A 12 -13.73 14.71 -19.09
C ARG A 12 -13.02 14.45 -17.77
N ASP A 13 -13.15 13.24 -17.23
CA ASP A 13 -12.67 12.91 -15.90
C ASP A 13 -11.14 12.82 -15.89
N GLU A 14 -10.57 12.21 -16.94
CA GLU A 14 -9.12 12.18 -17.15
C GLU A 14 -8.55 13.60 -17.33
N ALA A 15 -9.18 14.41 -18.18
CA ALA A 15 -8.75 15.80 -18.42
C ALA A 15 -8.79 16.64 -17.14
N LEU A 16 -9.83 16.47 -16.31
CA LEU A 16 -9.99 17.20 -15.06
C LEU A 16 -8.90 16.84 -14.05
N VAL A 17 -8.60 15.54 -13.88
CA VAL A 17 -7.53 15.08 -12.99
C VAL A 17 -6.16 15.53 -13.48
N ALA A 18 -5.87 15.36 -14.78
CA ALA A 18 -4.60 15.80 -15.37
C ALA A 18 -4.42 17.31 -15.25
N TYR A 19 -5.49 18.10 -15.44
CA TYR A 19 -5.48 19.55 -15.22
C TYR A 19 -5.18 19.91 -13.75
N LEU A 20 -5.84 19.24 -12.79
CA LEU A 20 -5.68 19.48 -11.36
C LEU A 20 -4.25 19.19 -10.84
N TYR A 21 -3.57 18.21 -11.43
CA TYR A 21 -2.20 17.81 -11.05
C TYR A 21 -1.11 18.47 -11.89
N ASP A 22 -1.45 19.32 -12.85
CA ASP A 22 -0.52 19.96 -13.79
C ASP A 22 0.17 18.97 -14.77
N ASP A 23 -0.40 17.77 -14.93
CA ASP A 23 0.12 16.66 -15.75
C ASP A 23 -0.57 16.56 -17.15
N ILE A 24 -1.32 17.59 -17.54
CA ILE A 24 -2.03 17.64 -18.83
C ILE A 24 -1.13 18.18 -19.95
N ASP A 25 -1.20 17.57 -21.13
CA ASP A 25 -0.48 18.05 -22.33
C ASP A 25 -0.91 19.50 -22.69
N PRO A 26 0.00 20.38 -23.16
CA PRO A 26 -0.33 21.77 -23.46
C PRO A 26 -1.47 21.96 -24.46
N ALA A 27 -1.60 21.09 -25.48
CA ALA A 27 -2.68 21.18 -26.45
C ALA A 27 -4.03 20.79 -25.83
N ALA A 28 -4.03 19.74 -25.01
CA ALA A 28 -5.22 19.33 -24.24
C ALA A 28 -5.62 20.37 -23.20
N ARG A 29 -4.64 21.04 -22.57
CA ARG A 29 -4.88 22.15 -21.63
C ARG A 29 -5.61 23.31 -22.30
N ALA A 30 -5.17 23.74 -23.49
CA ALA A 30 -5.83 24.84 -24.19
C ALA A 30 -7.30 24.52 -24.55
N LEU A 31 -7.58 23.27 -24.95
CA LEU A 31 -8.94 22.80 -25.23
C LEU A 31 -9.79 22.76 -23.95
N PHE A 32 -9.23 22.26 -22.85
CA PHE A 32 -9.93 22.19 -21.59
C PHE A 32 -10.16 23.58 -20.98
N ASP A 33 -9.21 24.51 -21.07
CA ASP A 33 -9.36 25.90 -20.68
C ASP A 33 -10.50 26.59 -21.46
N ALA A 34 -10.56 26.37 -22.78
CA ALA A 34 -11.66 26.86 -23.60
C ALA A 34 -13.01 26.30 -23.12
N HIS A 35 -13.07 25.01 -22.82
CA HIS A 35 -14.27 24.37 -22.26
C HIS A 35 -14.64 24.92 -20.87
N LEU A 36 -13.65 25.19 -20.00
CA LEU A 36 -13.88 25.79 -18.69
C LEU A 36 -14.46 27.20 -18.77
N THR A 37 -14.37 27.91 -19.90
CA THR A 37 -15.07 29.21 -20.06
C THR A 37 -16.58 29.03 -20.25
N THR A 38 -17.02 27.94 -20.88
CA THR A 38 -18.42 27.72 -21.26
C THR A 38 -19.17 26.80 -20.31
N CYS A 39 -18.47 25.87 -19.63
CA CYS A 39 -19.10 24.87 -18.76
C CYS A 39 -18.97 25.22 -17.27
N ALA A 40 -20.09 25.59 -16.63
CA ALA A 40 -20.13 25.86 -15.19
C ALA A 40 -19.92 24.59 -14.34
N ALA A 41 -20.46 23.45 -14.78
CA ALA A 41 -20.35 22.19 -14.04
C ALA A 41 -18.89 21.75 -13.85
N CYS A 42 -18.08 21.82 -14.92
CA CYS A 42 -16.65 21.48 -14.85
C CYS A 42 -15.86 22.45 -13.96
N ARG A 43 -16.21 23.75 -13.95
CA ARG A 43 -15.60 24.72 -13.02
C ARG A 43 -15.94 24.42 -11.57
N ASP A 44 -17.20 24.10 -11.29
CA ASP A 44 -17.67 23.78 -9.94
C ASP A 44 -16.97 22.52 -9.42
N GLU A 45 -16.88 21.48 -10.24
CA GLU A 45 -16.21 20.22 -9.91
C GLU A 45 -14.70 20.42 -9.67
N LEU A 46 -14.01 21.17 -10.55
CA LEU A 46 -12.60 21.52 -10.39
C LEU A 46 -12.36 22.30 -9.09
N SER A 47 -13.22 23.27 -8.77
CA SER A 47 -13.13 24.05 -7.52
C SER A 47 -13.35 23.18 -6.28
N GLY A 48 -14.28 22.22 -6.35
CA GLY A 48 -14.56 21.27 -5.28
C GLY A 48 -13.36 20.37 -4.98
N LEU A 49 -12.73 19.84 -6.02
CA LEU A 49 -11.55 18.99 -5.91
C LEU A 49 -10.31 19.78 -5.44
N ALA A 50 -10.09 20.99 -5.95
CA ALA A 50 -9.04 21.89 -5.46
C ALA A 50 -9.24 22.21 -3.96
N GLY A 51 -10.49 22.39 -3.52
CA GLY A 51 -10.83 22.60 -2.11
C GLY A 51 -10.55 21.38 -1.22
N VAL A 52 -10.75 20.15 -1.72
CA VAL A 52 -10.32 18.92 -1.03
C VAL A 52 -8.81 18.87 -0.91
N ARG A 53 -8.08 19.14 -1.99
CA ARG A 53 -6.61 19.16 -2.00
C ARG A 53 -6.04 20.16 -1.01
N ALA A 54 -6.59 21.37 -0.95
CA ALA A 54 -6.18 22.38 0.02
C ALA A 54 -6.43 21.94 1.47
N ARG A 55 -7.52 21.20 1.75
CA ARG A 55 -7.79 20.63 3.07
C ARG A 55 -6.81 19.54 3.45
N LEU A 56 -6.48 18.64 2.52
CA LEU A 56 -5.49 17.59 2.72
C LEU A 56 -4.08 18.16 2.88
N GLY A 57 -3.72 19.21 2.14
CA GLY A 57 -2.42 19.88 2.26
C GLY A 57 -2.21 20.57 3.62
N ARG A 58 -3.29 20.96 4.30
CA ARG A 58 -3.25 21.49 5.67
C ARG A 58 -3.25 20.42 6.75
N TRP A 59 -3.48 19.16 6.38
CA TRP A 59 -3.47 18.08 7.34
C TRP A 59 -2.03 17.79 7.76
N LEU A 60 -1.66 18.25 8.96
CA LEU A 60 -0.44 17.80 9.61
C LEU A 60 -0.71 16.43 10.25
N PRO A 61 0.12 15.42 9.96
CA PRO A 61 0.12 14.17 10.71
C PRO A 61 0.27 14.49 12.20
N PRO A 62 -0.54 13.89 13.09
CA PRO A 62 -0.34 14.07 14.52
C PRO A 62 1.07 13.60 14.89
N GLU A 63 1.89 14.48 15.48
CA GLU A 63 3.20 14.10 16.01
C GLU A 63 3.01 12.86 16.89
N ARG A 64 3.75 11.79 16.55
CA ARG A 64 3.87 10.64 17.44
C ARG A 64 4.59 11.12 18.69
N GLN A 65 3.84 11.38 19.76
CA GLN A 65 4.41 11.67 21.06
C GLN A 65 5.36 10.51 21.42
N PRO A 66 6.66 10.76 21.65
CA PRO A 66 7.54 9.75 22.20
C PRO A 66 6.92 9.35 23.53
N ALA A 67 6.72 8.04 23.75
CA ALA A 67 6.13 7.51 24.95
C ALA A 67 6.96 7.95 26.17
N ALA A 68 6.57 9.07 26.78
CA ALA A 68 7.10 9.48 28.06
C ALA A 68 6.77 8.36 29.04
N ALA A 69 7.82 7.80 29.64
CA ALA A 69 7.74 6.73 30.63
C ALA A 69 6.60 7.03 31.62
N SER A 70 5.53 6.24 31.52
CA SER A 70 4.38 6.28 32.41
C SER A 70 4.84 5.88 33.80
N ARG A 71 5.27 6.87 34.59
CA ARG A 71 5.21 6.76 36.04
C ARG A 71 3.75 6.84 36.42
N SER A 72 3.22 5.69 36.80
CA SER A 72 1.89 5.49 37.32
C SER A 72 1.64 6.41 38.52
N SER A 73 0.67 7.31 38.41
CA SER A 73 -0.04 7.87 39.58
C SER A 73 -1.48 7.38 39.52
N PRO A 74 -2.05 6.89 40.64
CA PRO A 74 -3.41 6.40 40.66
C PRO A 74 -4.41 7.56 40.83
N ALA A 75 -5.61 7.33 40.31
CA ALA A 75 -6.84 8.08 40.55
C ALA A 75 -6.94 9.48 39.91
N THR A 76 -7.73 9.59 38.83
CA THR A 76 -9.15 9.97 38.96
C THR A 76 -9.84 9.65 37.63
N SER A 77 -10.97 8.95 37.74
CA SER A 77 -11.82 8.50 36.65
C SER A 77 -12.44 9.67 35.88
N HIS A 78 -12.01 9.86 34.64
CA HIS A 78 -12.88 10.38 33.59
C HIS A 78 -12.94 9.38 32.45
N GLN A 79 -14.12 8.77 32.31
CA GLN A 79 -14.48 7.88 31.23
C GLN A 79 -14.43 8.66 29.91
N SER A 80 -13.47 8.32 29.05
CA SER A 80 -13.52 8.63 27.62
C SER A 80 -13.96 7.38 26.85
N PRO A 81 -14.78 7.52 25.79
CA PRO A 81 -15.45 6.40 25.16
C PRO A 81 -14.48 5.58 24.32
N ALA A 82 -14.15 4.38 24.81
CA ALA A 82 -13.40 3.35 24.08
C ALA A 82 -14.22 2.68 22.95
N THR A 83 -15.31 3.29 22.48
CA THR A 83 -16.28 2.67 21.56
C THR A 83 -15.87 2.67 20.08
N ARG A 84 -14.79 3.35 19.68
CA ARG A 84 -14.36 3.32 18.26
C ARG A 84 -13.47 2.13 17.87
N ARG A 85 -12.87 1.43 18.83
CA ARG A 85 -11.93 0.33 18.53
C ARG A 85 -12.60 -1.04 18.47
N THR A 86 -13.80 -1.18 19.03
CA THR A 86 -14.52 -2.45 19.14
C THR A 86 -15.45 -2.74 17.96
N TRP A 87 -15.91 -1.71 17.24
CA TRP A 87 -16.87 -1.87 16.13
C TRP A 87 -16.30 -2.65 14.93
N TRP A 88 -14.99 -2.54 14.67
CA TRP A 88 -14.32 -3.28 13.58
C TRP A 88 -14.21 -4.79 13.83
N ARG A 89 -14.44 -5.25 15.08
CA ARG A 89 -14.43 -6.68 15.44
C ARG A 89 -15.77 -7.39 15.22
N GLU A 90 -16.80 -6.66 14.78
CA GLU A 90 -18.10 -7.25 14.45
C GLU A 90 -18.23 -7.64 12.98
N ILE A 91 -17.22 -7.34 12.15
CA ILE A 91 -17.22 -7.68 10.74
C ILE A 91 -16.90 -9.18 10.57
N PRO A 92 -17.79 -9.98 9.95
CA PRO A 92 -17.58 -11.42 9.77
C PRO A 92 -16.38 -11.72 8.87
N ALA A 93 -15.70 -12.86 9.10
CA ALA A 93 -14.43 -13.19 8.44
C ALA A 93 -14.50 -13.20 6.91
N TRP A 94 -15.66 -13.54 6.32
CA TRP A 94 -15.86 -13.47 4.87
C TRP A 94 -15.81 -12.02 4.33
N ALA A 95 -16.29 -11.05 5.11
CA ALA A 95 -16.23 -9.64 4.75
C ALA A 95 -14.81 -9.08 4.93
N GLN A 96 -14.02 -9.62 5.86
CA GLN A 96 -12.59 -9.31 5.97
C GLN A 96 -11.79 -9.85 4.78
N ALA A 97 -12.07 -11.08 4.33
CA ALA A 97 -11.44 -11.66 3.14
C ALA A 97 -11.84 -10.91 1.86
N ALA A 98 -13.12 -10.57 1.71
CA ALA A 98 -13.59 -9.75 0.58
C ALA A 98 -12.95 -8.36 0.58
N ALA A 99 -12.86 -7.71 1.75
CA ALA A 99 -12.18 -6.43 1.88
C ALA A 99 -10.68 -6.54 1.55
N ALA A 100 -9.98 -7.59 2.01
CA ALA A 100 -8.57 -7.80 1.69
C ALA A 100 -8.34 -7.99 0.18
N LEU A 101 -9.21 -8.76 -0.50
CA LEU A 101 -9.16 -8.92 -1.95
C LEU A 101 -9.47 -7.62 -2.69
N LEU A 102 -10.41 -6.81 -2.20
CA LEU A 102 -10.70 -5.49 -2.75
C LEU A 102 -9.53 -4.52 -2.54
N PHE A 103 -8.89 -4.49 -1.37
CA PHE A 103 -7.71 -3.67 -1.13
C PHE A 103 -6.53 -4.09 -2.00
N LEU A 104 -6.30 -5.39 -2.18
CA LEU A 104 -5.27 -5.90 -3.08
C LEU A 104 -5.58 -5.58 -4.54
N GLY A 105 -6.85 -5.69 -4.96
CA GLY A 105 -7.29 -5.32 -6.30
C GLY A 105 -7.17 -3.81 -6.58
N VAL A 106 -7.56 -2.97 -5.62
CA VAL A 106 -7.43 -1.50 -5.72
C VAL A 106 -5.96 -1.08 -5.69
N ALA A 107 -5.13 -1.70 -4.84
CA ALA A 107 -3.69 -1.44 -4.81
C ALA A 107 -3.00 -1.88 -6.12
N ALA A 108 -3.41 -3.02 -6.70
CA ALA A 108 -2.92 -3.48 -7.99
C ALA A 108 -3.36 -2.56 -9.15
N GLY A 109 -4.57 -1.99 -9.06
CA GLY A 109 -5.07 -0.98 -10.01
C GLY A 109 -4.30 0.34 -9.93
N ILE A 110 -3.96 0.80 -8.72
CA ILE A 110 -3.17 2.03 -8.51
C ILE A 110 -1.70 1.83 -8.96
N ALA A 111 -1.18 0.60 -8.92
CA ALA A 111 0.21 0.27 -9.26
C ALA A 111 0.43 -0.21 -10.71
N ASN A 112 -0.61 -0.23 -11.55
CA ASN A 112 -0.54 -0.69 -12.95
C ASN A 112 0.16 -2.05 -13.09
N PHE A 113 -0.31 -3.05 -12.32
CA PHE A 113 0.22 -4.41 -12.28
C PHE A 113 -0.53 -5.28 -13.31
N ASP A 114 0.07 -5.52 -14.48
CA ASP A 114 -0.46 -6.44 -15.50
C ASP A 114 0.25 -7.79 -15.33
N ALA A 115 -0.49 -8.80 -14.86
CA ALA A 115 0.00 -10.18 -14.79
C ALA A 115 -0.69 -10.99 -15.90
N ARG A 116 0.07 -11.36 -16.92
CA ARG A 116 -0.40 -12.21 -18.02
C ARG A 116 0.27 -13.56 -17.94
N TYR A 117 -0.56 -14.60 -17.89
CA TYR A 117 -0.12 -15.98 -17.98
C TYR A 117 -0.42 -16.46 -19.40
N ASP A 118 0.62 -16.61 -20.22
CA ASP A 118 0.51 -17.15 -21.58
C ASP A 118 1.23 -18.50 -21.69
N SER A 119 1.21 -19.10 -22.87
CA SER A 119 1.86 -20.40 -23.14
C SER A 119 3.40 -20.35 -23.03
N SER A 120 3.99 -19.16 -22.85
CA SER A 120 5.42 -18.94 -22.64
C SER A 120 5.82 -18.66 -21.18
N GLY A 121 4.83 -18.54 -20.27
CA GLY A 121 5.05 -18.45 -18.82
C GLY A 121 4.29 -17.31 -18.15
N LEU A 122 4.56 -17.11 -16.85
CA LEU A 122 3.99 -16.00 -16.08
C LEU A 122 4.79 -14.72 -16.35
N SER A 123 4.21 -13.78 -17.08
CA SER A 123 4.75 -12.44 -17.24
C SER A 123 4.09 -11.48 -16.25
N VAL A 124 4.90 -10.86 -15.40
CA VAL A 124 4.45 -9.85 -14.43
C VAL A 124 5.04 -8.51 -14.83
N ARG A 125 4.20 -7.55 -15.20
CA ARG A 125 4.58 -6.19 -15.56
C ARG A 125 4.08 -5.23 -14.49
N THR A 126 5.02 -4.63 -13.76
CA THR A 126 4.75 -3.54 -12.82
C THR A 126 5.11 -2.22 -13.50
N GLY A 127 4.10 -1.42 -13.84
CA GLY A 127 4.27 -0.28 -14.73
C GLY A 127 4.80 0.98 -14.05
N TRP A 128 6.07 1.33 -14.31
CA TRP A 128 6.53 2.73 -14.50
C TRP A 128 7.54 2.89 -15.66
N SER A 129 7.86 1.84 -16.40
CA SER A 129 8.70 1.96 -17.60
C SER A 129 7.84 2.04 -18.86
N LYS A 130 7.41 3.25 -19.22
CA LYS A 130 7.18 3.58 -20.63
C LYS A 130 8.53 3.47 -21.34
N ARG A 131 8.91 2.27 -21.77
CA ARG A 131 9.89 2.14 -22.85
C ARG A 131 9.13 2.52 -24.10
N ALA A 132 9.30 3.78 -24.51
CA ALA A 132 8.92 4.18 -25.85
C ALA A 132 9.56 3.18 -26.82
N GLU A 133 8.71 2.54 -27.61
CA GLU A 133 9.06 1.77 -28.79
C GLU A 133 10.19 2.51 -29.53
N SER A 134 11.35 1.87 -29.63
CA SER A 134 12.49 2.43 -30.36
C SER A 134 12.21 2.35 -31.86
N ALA A 135 11.40 3.27 -32.35
CA ALA A 135 11.49 3.75 -33.72
C ALA A 135 12.67 4.73 -33.76
N VAL A 136 13.76 4.34 -34.42
CA VAL A 136 14.95 5.17 -34.64
C VAL A 136 14.53 6.45 -35.39
N PRO A 137 14.60 7.65 -34.80
CA PRO A 137 14.49 8.89 -35.55
C PRO A 137 15.90 9.31 -35.97
N ALA A 138 16.04 9.71 -37.23
CA ALA A 138 17.23 10.38 -37.75
C ALA A 138 17.58 11.62 -36.89
N PRO A 139 18.87 12.01 -36.77
CA PRO A 139 19.29 13.06 -35.86
C PRO A 139 18.78 14.43 -36.31
N VAL A 140 17.73 14.92 -35.66
CA VAL A 140 17.35 16.33 -35.71
C VAL A 140 18.25 17.08 -34.73
N ARG A 141 19.20 17.83 -35.26
CA ARG A 141 19.94 18.86 -34.52
C ARG A 141 19.00 20.02 -34.24
N GLY A 142 18.43 20.06 -33.04
CA GLY A 142 17.80 21.26 -32.49
C GLY A 142 18.86 22.22 -31.92
N PRO A 143 18.56 23.52 -31.76
CA PRO A 143 19.51 24.49 -31.22
C PRO A 143 19.76 24.16 -29.75
N GLU A 144 21.03 24.00 -29.40
CA GLU A 144 21.49 23.77 -28.04
C GLU A 144 21.24 25.02 -27.18
N THR A 145 20.07 25.12 -26.57
CA THR A 145 19.88 26.01 -25.42
C THR A 145 20.73 25.49 -24.28
N ASN A 146 21.87 26.14 -24.10
CA ASN A 146 22.88 25.91 -23.09
C ASN A 146 22.25 26.09 -21.70
N ALA A 147 21.76 25.00 -21.12
CA ALA A 147 21.10 25.03 -19.83
C ALA A 147 22.15 24.73 -18.73
N PRO A 148 22.36 25.64 -17.75
CA PRO A 148 23.45 25.55 -16.77
C PRO A 148 23.44 24.27 -15.93
N TRP A 149 22.27 23.64 -15.74
CA TRP A 149 22.15 22.38 -15.02
C TRP A 149 22.81 21.19 -15.73
N ARG A 150 23.00 21.23 -17.06
CA ARG A 150 23.68 20.17 -17.81
C ARG A 150 25.18 20.16 -17.54
N SER A 151 25.80 21.34 -17.42
CA SER A 151 27.18 21.46 -16.95
C SER A 151 27.32 21.03 -15.49
N ASP A 152 26.33 21.31 -14.65
CA ASP A 152 26.34 20.87 -13.25
C ASP A 152 26.30 19.35 -13.13
N ILE A 153 25.49 18.66 -13.94
CA ILE A 153 25.45 17.19 -13.99
C ILE A 153 26.80 16.63 -14.47
N ALA A 154 27.39 17.21 -15.51
CA ALA A 154 28.69 16.75 -16.02
C ALA A 154 29.81 16.96 -14.97
N ALA A 155 29.78 18.08 -14.25
CA ALA A 155 30.71 18.36 -13.15
C ALA A 155 30.52 17.38 -11.99
N LEU A 156 29.27 17.03 -11.65
CA LEU A 156 28.96 16.06 -10.60
C LEU A 156 29.44 14.65 -10.97
N GLU A 157 29.21 14.23 -12.22
CA GLU A 157 29.67 12.94 -12.75
C GLU A 157 31.20 12.83 -12.71
N GLN A 158 31.90 13.89 -13.13
CA GLN A 158 33.37 13.94 -13.06
C GLN A 158 33.89 13.88 -11.63
N ARG A 159 33.21 14.57 -10.69
CA ARG A 159 33.56 14.54 -9.27
C ARG A 159 33.38 13.14 -8.67
N LEU A 160 32.27 12.47 -8.98
CA LEU A 160 32.00 11.08 -8.56
C LEU A 160 33.03 10.10 -9.12
N ARG A 161 33.37 10.22 -10.41
CA ARG A 161 34.37 9.35 -11.05
C ARG A 161 35.76 9.54 -10.44
N ALA A 162 36.12 10.77 -10.08
CA ALA A 162 37.37 11.09 -9.38
C ALA A 162 37.40 10.60 -7.91
N GLU A 163 36.24 10.54 -7.25
CA GLU A 163 36.11 10.03 -5.89
C GLU A 163 36.17 8.50 -5.85
N ILE A 164 35.52 7.82 -6.80
CA ILE A 164 35.63 6.36 -7.00
C ILE A 164 37.07 5.96 -7.33
N GLY A 165 37.73 6.70 -8.24
CA GLY A 165 39.13 6.46 -8.57
C GLY A 165 40.08 6.63 -7.37
N ARG A 166 39.84 7.64 -6.52
CA ARG A 166 40.58 7.82 -5.26
C ARG A 166 40.35 6.71 -4.26
N SER A 167 39.12 6.23 -4.09
CA SER A 167 38.81 5.10 -3.20
C SER A 167 39.49 3.81 -3.65
N ASN A 168 39.51 3.55 -4.97
CA ASN A 168 40.22 2.39 -5.53
C ASN A 168 41.74 2.50 -5.33
N ASN A 169 42.32 3.68 -5.59
CA ASN A 169 43.76 3.90 -5.42
C ASN A 169 44.18 3.93 -3.95
N ALA A 170 43.33 4.40 -3.04
CA ALA A 170 43.59 4.35 -1.59
C ALA A 170 43.68 2.89 -1.09
N GLY A 171 42.83 2.01 -1.63
CA GLY A 171 42.94 0.56 -1.43
C GLY A 171 44.25 -0.02 -2.00
N THR A 172 44.70 0.48 -3.16
CA THR A 172 45.99 0.08 -3.75
C THR A 172 47.20 0.61 -2.95
N THR A 173 47.13 1.81 -2.35
CA THR A 173 48.23 2.37 -1.55
C THR A 173 48.43 1.65 -0.21
N LEU A 174 47.36 1.13 0.39
CA LEU A 174 47.45 0.26 1.56
C LEU A 174 47.98 -1.14 1.20
N ALA A 175 47.74 -1.60 -0.04
CA ALA A 175 48.30 -2.85 -0.56
C ALA A 175 49.79 -2.72 -0.97
N SER A 176 50.26 -1.53 -1.38
CA SER A 176 51.66 -1.33 -1.80
C SER A 176 52.68 -1.20 -0.65
N VAL A 177 52.23 -1.02 0.60
CA VAL A 177 53.12 -1.10 1.78
C VAL A 177 53.41 -2.56 2.18
N ALA A 178 52.65 -3.53 1.65
CA ALA A 178 52.89 -4.96 1.86
C ALA A 178 53.59 -5.57 0.63
N THR A 179 54.83 -5.15 0.35
CA THR A 179 55.67 -5.85 -0.63
C THR A 179 56.12 -7.19 -0.05
N ARG A 180 55.29 -8.23 -0.22
CA ARG A 180 55.71 -9.63 -0.17
C ARG A 180 55.59 -10.17 -1.59
N PRO A 181 56.67 -10.65 -2.22
CA PRO A 181 56.60 -11.10 -3.60
C PRO A 181 55.81 -12.42 -3.68
N ASP A 182 55.09 -12.57 -4.78
CA ASP A 182 54.36 -13.76 -5.24
C ASP A 182 53.16 -14.23 -4.41
N ARG A 183 52.02 -13.53 -4.58
CA ARG A 183 50.71 -14.17 -4.47
C ARG A 183 49.91 -13.87 -5.75
N PRO A 184 49.52 -14.87 -6.54
CA PRO A 184 48.80 -14.62 -7.79
C PRO A 184 47.47 -13.95 -7.47
N ALA A 185 47.05 -12.95 -8.25
CA ALA A 185 45.80 -12.21 -8.06
C ALA A 185 44.58 -13.14 -7.89
N ALA A 186 44.58 -14.29 -8.58
CA ALA A 186 43.55 -15.33 -8.43
C ALA A 186 43.41 -15.91 -7.01
N ALA A 187 44.49 -15.93 -6.21
CA ALA A 187 44.44 -16.37 -4.81
C ALA A 187 43.83 -15.30 -3.89
N LEU A 188 43.96 -14.02 -4.23
CA LEU A 188 43.30 -12.92 -3.53
C LEU A 188 41.78 -12.95 -3.81
N ASP A 189 41.40 -13.20 -5.07
CA ASP A 189 39.99 -13.34 -5.48
C ASP A 189 39.32 -14.57 -4.83
N ALA A 190 40.05 -15.68 -4.67
CA ALA A 190 39.53 -16.85 -3.96
C ALA A 190 39.28 -16.57 -2.46
N GLU A 191 40.16 -15.78 -1.83
CA GLU A 191 40.01 -15.38 -0.43
C GLU A 191 38.84 -14.41 -0.22
N THR A 192 38.66 -13.44 -1.11
CA THR A 192 37.52 -12.51 -1.06
C THR A 192 36.20 -13.25 -1.27
N LEU A 193 36.11 -14.16 -2.25
CA LEU A 193 34.92 -14.99 -2.47
C LEU A 193 34.62 -15.89 -1.27
N GLY A 194 35.65 -16.44 -0.60
CA GLY A 194 35.51 -17.19 0.64
C GLY A 194 34.89 -16.35 1.76
N ARG A 195 35.38 -15.11 1.93
CA ARG A 195 34.86 -14.16 2.93
C ARG A 195 33.44 -13.67 2.61
N VAL A 196 33.10 -13.47 1.34
CA VAL A 196 31.73 -13.13 0.91
C VAL A 196 30.78 -14.29 1.23
N ARG A 197 31.15 -15.53 0.93
CA ARG A 197 30.32 -16.71 1.26
C ARG A 197 30.11 -16.88 2.75
N SER A 198 31.14 -16.63 3.58
CA SER A 198 30.98 -16.68 5.03
C SER A 198 30.03 -15.58 5.54
N LEU A 199 30.14 -14.36 5.01
CA LEU A 199 29.23 -13.26 5.36
C LEU A 199 27.79 -13.54 4.94
N ILE A 200 27.57 -14.12 3.75
CA ILE A 200 26.23 -14.54 3.29
C ILE A 200 25.66 -15.59 4.24
N GLY A 201 26.42 -16.64 4.56
CA GLY A 201 25.97 -17.67 5.50
C GLY A 201 25.64 -17.11 6.89
N ASP A 202 26.42 -16.15 7.38
CA ASP A 202 26.14 -15.48 8.65
C ASP A 202 24.94 -14.53 8.59
N SER A 203 24.68 -13.92 7.43
CA SER A 203 23.48 -13.09 7.22
C SER A 203 22.22 -13.94 7.11
N GLU A 204 22.29 -15.09 6.43
CA GLU A 204 21.18 -16.01 6.26
C GLU A 204 20.77 -16.63 7.61
N ARG A 205 21.74 -17.02 8.44
CA ARG A 205 21.47 -17.50 9.81
C ARG A 205 20.80 -16.42 10.67
N ARG A 206 21.18 -15.15 10.51
CA ARG A 206 20.52 -14.04 11.22
C ARG A 206 19.09 -13.84 10.73
N GLN A 207 18.89 -13.84 9.42
CA GLN A 207 17.56 -13.74 8.81
C GLN A 207 16.64 -14.91 9.20
N GLN A 208 17.15 -16.14 9.23
CA GLN A 208 16.39 -17.32 9.67
C GLN A 208 15.93 -17.22 11.12
N ARG A 209 16.75 -16.67 12.02
CA ARG A 209 16.38 -16.48 13.44
C ARG A 209 15.28 -15.44 13.59
N GLU A 210 15.38 -14.31 12.89
CA GLU A 210 14.34 -13.27 12.91
C GLU A 210 13.03 -13.77 12.28
N LEU A 211 13.13 -14.51 11.17
CA LEU A 211 11.97 -15.13 10.53
C LEU A 211 11.28 -16.12 11.48
N ALA A 212 12.04 -17.00 12.14
CA ALA A 212 11.48 -17.98 13.07
C ALA A 212 10.73 -17.31 14.23
N LEU A 213 11.26 -16.20 14.76
CA LEU A 213 10.59 -15.43 15.81
C LEU A 213 9.28 -14.80 15.30
N ARG A 214 9.29 -14.18 14.12
CA ARG A 214 8.09 -13.59 13.52
C ARG A 214 7.03 -14.64 13.20
N VAL A 215 7.42 -15.81 12.67
CA VAL A 215 6.50 -16.91 12.38
C VAL A 215 5.90 -17.46 13.68
N ALA A 216 6.70 -17.60 14.74
CA ALA A 216 6.21 -18.03 16.04
C ALA A 216 5.21 -17.03 16.65
N GLU A 217 5.44 -15.73 16.48
CA GLU A 217 4.51 -14.68 16.90
C GLU A 217 3.18 -14.77 16.13
N ILE A 218 3.23 -14.89 14.79
CA ILE A 218 2.04 -15.07 13.95
C ILE A 218 1.25 -16.32 14.35
N MET A 219 1.92 -17.45 14.62
CA MET A 219 1.25 -18.67 15.06
C MET A 219 0.52 -18.49 16.39
N ARG A 220 1.08 -17.73 17.34
CA ARG A 220 0.40 -17.44 18.62
C ARG A 220 -0.84 -16.59 18.40
N ASP A 221 -0.76 -15.56 17.56
CA ASP A 221 -1.89 -14.68 17.26
C ASP A 221 -3.04 -15.45 16.60
N VAL A 222 -2.75 -16.30 15.61
CA VAL A 222 -3.75 -17.14 14.95
C VAL A 222 -4.43 -18.08 15.95
N ASN A 223 -3.65 -18.67 16.87
CA ASN A 223 -4.22 -19.57 17.87
C ASN A 223 -5.11 -18.81 18.88
N ALA A 224 -4.71 -17.60 19.30
CA ALA A 224 -5.51 -16.75 20.17
C ALA A 224 -6.82 -16.31 19.48
N GLN A 225 -6.77 -15.99 18.19
CA GLN A 225 -7.96 -15.66 17.41
C GLN A 225 -8.91 -16.85 17.29
N ARG A 226 -8.39 -18.04 16.99
CA ARG A 226 -9.19 -19.27 16.94
C ARG A 226 -9.89 -19.55 18.27
N GLN A 227 -9.22 -19.36 19.40
CA GLN A 227 -9.83 -19.53 20.72
C GLN A 227 -10.95 -18.52 20.96
N ALA A 228 -10.75 -17.25 20.60
CA ALA A 228 -11.78 -16.23 20.70
C ALA A 228 -13.01 -16.54 19.82
N ASP A 229 -12.77 -17.04 18.60
CA ASP A 229 -13.82 -17.43 17.67
C ASP A 229 -14.63 -18.62 18.21
N LEU A 230 -13.95 -19.63 18.78
CA LEU A 230 -14.64 -20.77 19.41
C LEU A 230 -15.57 -20.32 20.55
N VAL A 231 -15.13 -19.38 21.39
CA VAL A 231 -15.97 -18.81 22.46
C VAL A 231 -17.17 -18.04 21.88
N LYS A 232 -16.98 -17.32 20.77
CA LYS A 232 -18.06 -16.59 20.09
C LYS A 232 -19.09 -17.55 19.49
N ILE A 233 -18.62 -18.64 18.86
CA ILE A 233 -19.48 -19.69 18.30
C ILE A 233 -20.30 -20.34 19.41
N ASP A 234 -19.67 -20.73 20.51
CA ASP A 234 -20.35 -21.34 21.68
C ASP A 234 -21.46 -20.42 22.22
N ARG A 235 -21.17 -19.14 22.41
CA ARG A 235 -22.16 -18.15 22.84
C ARG A 235 -23.31 -17.98 21.83
N SER A 236 -23.00 -17.97 20.54
CA SER A 236 -24.03 -17.84 19.49
C SER A 236 -24.95 -19.07 19.44
N LEU A 237 -24.40 -20.28 19.63
CA LEU A 237 -25.17 -21.51 19.69
C LEU A 237 -26.09 -21.53 20.91
N GLY A 238 -25.61 -21.06 22.07
CA GLY A 238 -26.43 -20.91 23.27
C GLY A 238 -27.62 -19.96 23.08
N LEU A 239 -27.42 -18.83 22.38
CA LEU A 239 -28.52 -17.90 22.06
C LEU A 239 -29.56 -18.52 21.12
N MET A 240 -29.12 -19.26 20.10
CA MET A 240 -30.04 -19.95 19.19
C MET A 240 -30.83 -21.06 19.88
N GLN A 241 -30.21 -21.84 20.78
CA GLN A 241 -30.92 -22.84 21.57
C GLN A 241 -31.99 -22.21 22.47
N ASN A 242 -31.69 -21.08 23.11
CA ASN A 242 -32.67 -20.38 23.94
C ASN A 242 -33.84 -19.82 23.11
N ASN A 243 -33.55 -19.20 21.96
CA ASN A 243 -34.59 -18.67 21.07
C ASN A 243 -35.47 -19.79 20.49
N ALA A 244 -34.86 -20.88 20.01
CA ALA A 244 -35.58 -22.04 19.51
C ALA A 244 -36.45 -22.69 20.61
N GLY A 245 -35.95 -22.78 21.85
CA GLY A 245 -36.73 -23.24 22.99
C GLY A 245 -37.95 -22.36 23.26
N MET A 246 -37.80 -21.03 23.18
CA MET A 246 -38.89 -20.07 23.34
C MET A 246 -39.92 -20.14 22.21
N GLU A 247 -39.50 -20.35 20.96
CA GLU A 247 -40.41 -20.53 19.82
C GLU A 247 -41.24 -21.80 19.94
N VAL A 248 -40.62 -22.91 20.35
CA VAL A 248 -41.32 -24.18 20.61
C VAL A 248 -42.35 -24.02 21.73
N LEU A 249 -42.02 -23.28 22.80
CA LEU A 249 -42.96 -22.99 23.88
C LEU A 249 -44.15 -22.14 23.41
N LYS A 250 -43.90 -21.07 22.65
CA LYS A 250 -44.97 -20.24 22.05
C LYS A 250 -45.87 -21.05 21.12
N GLN A 251 -45.29 -21.91 20.29
CA GLN A 251 -46.05 -22.76 19.38
C GLN A 251 -46.94 -23.76 20.14
N ARG A 252 -46.46 -24.30 21.26
CA ARG A 252 -47.23 -25.19 22.14
C ARG A 252 -48.37 -24.45 22.85
N GLU A 253 -48.16 -23.20 23.25
CA GLU A 253 -49.19 -22.35 23.85
C GLU A 253 -50.31 -22.00 22.86
N LEU A 254 -49.95 -21.61 21.63
CA LEU A 254 -50.91 -21.36 20.55
C LEU A 254 -51.74 -22.61 20.21
N LEU A 255 -51.10 -23.78 20.11
CA LEU A 255 -51.81 -25.05 19.90
C LEU A 255 -52.83 -25.34 21.02
N ASN A 256 -52.42 -25.14 22.28
CA ASN A 256 -53.33 -25.30 23.42
C ASN A 256 -54.48 -24.28 23.41
N TYR A 257 -54.23 -23.04 22.98
CA TYR A 257 -55.28 -22.03 22.84
C TYR A 257 -56.31 -22.45 21.78
N VAL A 258 -55.86 -22.89 20.60
CA VAL A 258 -56.74 -23.37 19.52
C VAL A 258 -57.57 -24.58 19.97
N LEU A 259 -56.94 -25.57 20.61
CA LEU A 259 -57.64 -26.73 21.16
C LEU A 259 -58.70 -26.34 22.20
N ARG A 260 -58.41 -25.36 23.05
CA ARG A 260 -59.35 -24.88 24.06
C ARG A 260 -60.52 -24.12 23.43
N THR A 261 -60.28 -23.32 22.39
CA THR A 261 -61.35 -22.62 21.67
C THR A 261 -62.26 -23.57 20.90
N SER A 262 -61.72 -24.65 20.32
CA SER A 262 -62.53 -25.63 19.60
C SER A 262 -63.37 -26.51 20.54
N GLN A 263 -62.89 -26.81 21.75
CA GLN A 263 -63.68 -27.51 22.77
C GLN A 263 -64.84 -26.68 23.33
N ARG A 264 -64.75 -25.34 23.33
CA ARG A 264 -65.84 -24.45 23.80
C ARG A 264 -66.95 -24.24 22.77
N GLN A 265 -66.71 -24.57 21.50
CA GLN A 265 -67.68 -24.38 20.40
C GLN A 265 -68.53 -25.63 20.12
N ARG A 266 -68.32 -26.73 20.83
CA ARG A 266 -69.20 -27.90 20.84
C ARG A 266 -70.04 -27.90 22.10
#